data_AF-A0A9D4P677-F1
#
_entry.id   AF-A0A9D4P677-F1
#
_cell.length_a   1.000
_cell.length_b   1.000
_cell.length_c   1.000
_cell.angle_alpha   90.00
_cell.angle_beta   90.00
_cell.angle_gamma   90.00
#
_symmetry.space_group_name_H-M   'P 1'
#
loop_
_entity.id
_entity.type
_entity.pdbx_description
1 polymer ?
#
loop_
_entity_poly.entity_id
_entity_poly.type
_entity_poly.pdbx_seq_one_letter_code
_entity_poly.pdbx_strand_id
1 'polypeptide(L)'
;MLAKSIGDDNNLDTENQIESIRICIDCNRLLILRRDKLQRSHYQCPLIELYTKLRDNVQQLDRLLSIYDSMAESLNLGESTYQLQDAIEVKNKLTRLGEETDHISRKIETYDVSKTLPSQRQLSIQTLIRRSTILYLRDNLLALNELPDVEHYERLKQSHAELIQRRIQWEKQMALFEQEQFKQKHQVENVVGKKTIIFGDDGFCPQTMTINGNGLNNINIIDNNEDPIVQQMAIIQSYIEQAKQDHRYEEMRLLESNLKELEIEYFFAQQQQQQQSHESILYTNNEKSTSQVLPPSTSSMLNPFGDEDDD
;
A
#
# COMPACT_ATOMS: atom_id res chain seq x y z
N MET A 1 25.48 86.88 40.26
CA MET A 1 25.25 85.80 39.28
C MET A 1 23.99 85.08 39.72
N LEU A 2 22.89 85.21 38.99
CA LEU A 2 22.36 84.23 38.01
C LEU A 2 21.83 82.95 38.69
N ALA A 3 20.63 82.41 38.42
CA ALA A 3 19.40 82.91 37.79
C ALA A 3 18.22 81.96 38.15
N LYS A 4 16.97 82.35 37.89
CA LYS A 4 15.77 81.50 38.09
C LYS A 4 15.53 80.51 36.93
N SER A 5 15.09 79.30 37.28
CA SER A 5 14.07 78.42 36.65
C SER A 5 13.56 77.47 37.76
N ILE A 6 12.29 77.10 37.97
CA ILE A 6 10.99 77.36 37.31
C ILE A 6 10.74 76.63 35.97
N GLY A 7 9.71 75.78 35.97
CA GLY A 7 9.11 75.04 34.85
C GLY A 7 9.82 73.72 34.52
N ASP A 8 9.18 72.58 34.34
CA ASP A 8 7.83 72.04 34.64
C ASP A 8 7.86 70.61 34.05
N ASP A 9 6.76 69.86 34.21
CA ASP A 9 6.46 68.60 33.53
C ASP A 9 7.29 67.34 33.87
N ASN A 10 6.71 66.17 34.11
CA ASN A 10 5.40 65.75 34.60
C ASN A 10 5.41 64.20 34.62
N ASN A 11 4.70 63.60 35.57
CA ASN A 11 3.97 62.34 35.37
C ASN A 11 4.75 61.05 34.97
N LEU A 12 5.13 60.21 35.95
CA LEU A 12 5.44 58.77 35.72
C LEU A 12 5.28 57.84 36.95
N ASP A 13 4.65 58.28 38.06
CA ASP A 13 4.44 57.48 39.29
C ASP A 13 2.95 57.19 39.60
N THR A 14 2.06 57.31 38.60
CA THR A 14 0.59 57.16 38.77
C THR A 14 0.02 55.85 38.24
N GLU A 15 0.71 54.71 38.42
CA GLU A 15 0.16 53.39 38.06
C GLU A 15 0.16 52.33 39.19
N ASN A 16 0.66 52.65 40.39
CA ASN A 16 0.65 51.70 41.54
C ASN A 16 -0.10 52.19 42.79
N GLN A 17 -1.00 53.16 42.64
CA GLN A 17 -2.08 53.38 43.62
C GLN A 17 -3.26 52.46 43.32
N ILE A 18 -3.05 51.14 43.45
CA ILE A 18 -4.17 50.21 43.60
C ILE A 18 -4.90 50.63 44.89
N GLU A 19 -6.14 51.09 44.75
CA GLU A 19 -6.96 51.52 45.89
C GLU A 19 -6.96 50.42 46.96
N SER A 20 -6.40 50.71 48.13
CA SER A 20 -6.30 49.74 49.22
C SER A 20 -7.68 49.51 49.81
N ILE A 21 -8.39 48.50 49.27
CA ILE A 21 -9.73 48.12 49.68
C ILE A 21 -9.73 47.89 51.20
N ARG A 22 -10.44 48.75 51.94
CA ARG A 22 -10.58 48.60 53.39
C ARG A 22 -11.61 47.52 53.69
N ILE A 23 -11.13 46.37 54.16
CA ILE A 23 -11.92 45.19 54.54
C ILE A 23 -11.66 44.85 56.00
N CYS A 24 -12.68 44.33 56.69
CA CYS A 24 -12.47 43.75 58.01
C CYS A 24 -11.60 42.48 57.91
N ILE A 25 -11.05 42.06 59.06
CA ILE A 25 -10.11 40.92 59.15
C ILE A 25 -10.75 39.63 58.59
N ASP A 26 -12.03 39.39 58.85
CA ASP A 26 -12.75 38.21 58.37
C ASP A 26 -12.96 38.23 56.85
N CYS A 27 -13.35 39.39 56.28
CA CYS A 27 -13.45 39.55 54.83
C CYS A 27 -12.09 39.39 54.14
N ASN A 28 -11.00 39.90 54.74
CA ASN A 28 -9.64 39.69 54.23
C ASN A 28 -9.28 38.20 54.24
N ARG A 29 -9.54 37.50 55.35
CA ARG A 29 -9.32 36.05 55.44
C ARG A 29 -10.11 35.27 54.40
N LEU A 30 -11.38 35.61 54.17
CA LEU A 30 -12.22 34.97 53.15
C LEU A 30 -11.74 35.28 51.72
N LEU A 31 -11.26 36.49 51.44
CA LEU A 31 -10.69 36.86 50.15
C LEU A 31 -9.36 36.15 49.89
N ILE A 32 -8.47 36.03 50.88
CA ILE A 32 -7.25 35.22 50.78
C ILE A 32 -7.59 33.75 50.52
N LEU A 33 -8.51 33.15 51.32
CA LEU A 33 -8.95 31.77 51.11
C LEU A 33 -9.57 31.55 49.71
N ARG A 34 -10.35 32.51 49.21
CA ARG A 34 -10.95 32.45 47.88
C ARG A 34 -9.90 32.59 46.77
N ARG A 35 -8.94 33.53 46.92
CA ARG A 35 -7.81 33.71 46.01
C ARG A 35 -6.95 32.46 45.96
N ASP A 36 -6.58 31.91 47.10
CA ASP A 36 -5.77 30.70 47.21
C ASP A 36 -6.50 29.48 46.62
N LYS A 37 -7.82 29.39 46.79
CA LYS A 37 -8.66 28.36 46.13
C LYS A 37 -8.71 28.56 44.61
N LEU A 38 -8.82 29.81 44.13
CA LEU A 38 -8.80 30.13 42.70
C LEU A 38 -7.43 29.80 42.08
N GLN A 39 -6.35 30.22 42.74
CA GLN A 39 -4.97 29.91 42.33
C GLN A 39 -4.75 28.40 42.29
N ARG A 40 -5.16 27.63 43.32
CA ARG A 40 -5.08 26.15 43.30
C ARG A 40 -5.93 25.52 42.20
N SER A 41 -7.04 26.14 41.80
CA SER A 41 -7.90 25.65 40.71
C SER A 41 -7.31 25.89 39.31
N HIS A 42 -6.43 26.89 39.16
CA HIS A 42 -5.75 27.20 37.90
C HIS A 42 -4.28 26.75 37.87
N TYR A 43 -3.70 26.39 39.02
CA TYR A 43 -2.35 25.87 39.13
C TYR A 43 -2.29 24.39 38.73
N GLN A 44 -1.98 24.14 37.45
CA GLN A 44 -1.45 22.85 37.04
C GLN A 44 -0.09 22.66 37.71
N CYS A 45 0.08 21.59 38.47
CA CYS A 45 1.37 21.28 39.06
C CYS A 45 2.32 20.81 37.94
N PRO A 46 3.51 21.42 37.74
CA PRO A 46 4.42 21.03 36.65
C PRO A 46 4.84 19.55 36.68
N LEU A 47 4.77 18.90 37.85
CA LEU A 47 4.98 17.45 37.98
C LEU A 47 3.94 16.62 37.21
N ILE A 48 2.69 17.09 37.16
CA ILE A 48 1.60 16.43 36.41
C ILE A 48 1.91 16.53 34.91
N GLU A 49 2.31 17.70 34.41
CA GLU A 49 2.69 17.88 33.00
C GLU A 49 3.88 16.98 32.60
N LEU A 50 4.89 16.86 33.47
CA LEU A 50 6.01 15.94 33.26
C LEU A 50 5.55 14.49 33.19
N TYR A 51 4.64 14.06 34.08
CA TYR A 51 4.12 12.70 34.09
C TYR A 51 3.22 12.39 32.88
N THR A 52 2.38 13.34 32.45
CA THR A 52 1.58 13.20 31.22
C THR A 52 2.49 13.05 30.01
N LYS A 53 3.49 13.93 29.84
CA LYS A 53 4.48 13.83 28.75
C LYS A 53 5.26 12.51 28.79
N LEU A 54 5.63 12.01 29.97
CA LEU A 54 6.25 10.69 30.12
C LEU A 54 5.33 9.58 29.59
N ARG A 55 4.03 9.65 29.91
CA ARG A 55 3.06 8.64 29.47
C ARG A 55 2.80 8.71 27.96
N ASP A 56 2.75 9.91 27.39
CA ASP A 56 2.59 10.13 25.95
C ASP A 56 3.81 9.63 25.17
N ASN A 57 5.03 9.80 25.70
CA ASN A 57 6.25 9.25 25.11
C ASN A 57 6.29 7.71 25.17
N VAL A 58 5.88 7.11 26.29
CA VAL A 58 5.75 5.64 26.41
C VAL A 58 4.74 5.09 25.38
N GLN A 59 3.58 5.73 25.21
CA GLN A 59 2.62 5.32 24.17
C GLN A 59 3.15 5.49 22.74
N GLN A 60 4.04 6.46 22.50
CA GLN A 60 4.70 6.63 21.20
C GLN A 60 5.75 5.55 20.96
N LEU A 61 6.49 5.16 21.99
CA LEU A 61 7.40 4.01 21.96
C LEU A 61 6.63 2.72 21.65
N ASP A 62 5.57 2.40 22.39
CA ASP A 62 4.73 1.21 22.16
C ASP A 62 4.26 1.09 20.70
N ARG A 63 3.82 2.21 20.08
CA ARG A 63 3.41 2.23 18.67
C ARG A 63 4.59 2.00 17.72
N LEU A 64 5.73 2.66 17.94
CA LEU A 64 6.89 2.52 17.06
C LEU A 64 7.55 1.15 17.19
N LEU A 65 7.51 0.52 18.37
CA LEU A 65 7.97 -0.84 18.60
C LEU A 65 7.21 -1.83 17.72
N SER A 66 5.86 -1.80 17.74
CA SER A 66 5.06 -2.70 16.89
C SER A 66 5.35 -2.60 15.39
N ILE A 67 5.71 -1.40 14.92
CA ILE A 67 6.09 -1.19 13.52
C ILE A 67 7.52 -1.71 13.29
N TYR A 68 8.45 -1.39 14.18
CA TYR A 68 9.84 -1.87 14.13
C TYR A 68 9.93 -3.39 14.12
N ASP A 69 9.19 -4.07 14.99
CA ASP A 69 9.21 -5.54 15.09
C ASP A 69 8.78 -6.17 13.76
N SER A 70 7.69 -5.69 13.15
CA SER A 70 7.23 -6.18 11.84
C SER A 70 8.25 -5.92 10.71
N MET A 71 8.94 -4.78 10.73
CA MET A 71 10.01 -4.48 9.75
C MET A 71 11.24 -5.36 9.99
N ALA A 72 11.65 -5.55 11.24
CA ALA A 72 12.79 -6.37 11.60
C ALA A 72 12.55 -7.85 11.27
N GLU A 73 11.33 -8.38 11.48
CA GLU A 73 10.96 -9.73 11.07
C GLU A 73 11.02 -9.90 9.55
N SER A 74 10.32 -9.08 8.77
CA SER A 74 10.36 -9.13 7.30
C SER A 74 11.78 -9.00 6.73
N LEU A 75 12.60 -8.07 7.26
CA LEU A 75 13.98 -7.89 6.81
C LEU A 75 14.87 -9.10 7.15
N ASN A 76 14.73 -9.71 8.33
CA ASN A 76 15.46 -10.92 8.70
C ASN A 76 15.00 -12.17 7.92
N LEU A 77 13.77 -12.17 7.39
CA LEU A 77 13.28 -13.20 6.46
C LEU A 77 13.77 -12.99 5.00
N GLY A 78 14.42 -11.87 4.69
CA GLY A 78 14.83 -11.53 3.33
C GLY A 78 13.68 -11.03 2.45
N GLU A 79 12.59 -10.56 3.04
CA GLU A 79 11.51 -9.92 2.31
C GLU A 79 11.91 -8.51 1.83
N SER A 80 11.29 -8.07 0.74
CA SER A 80 11.46 -6.72 0.18
C SER A 80 10.26 -5.80 0.47
N THR A 81 9.44 -6.15 1.47
CA THR A 81 8.25 -5.40 1.91
C THR A 81 8.61 -4.03 2.48
N TYR A 82 9.80 -3.91 3.09
CA TYR A 82 10.31 -2.69 3.73
C TYR A 82 11.76 -2.42 3.31
N GLN A 83 12.17 -1.15 3.34
CA GLN A 83 13.55 -0.75 3.10
C GLN A 83 14.36 -0.88 4.39
N LEU A 84 15.61 -1.38 4.31
CA LEU A 84 16.53 -1.44 5.46
C LEU A 84 16.76 -0.05 6.10
N GLN A 85 16.79 1.00 5.27
CA GLN A 85 16.95 2.39 5.72
C GLN A 85 15.79 2.86 6.62
N ASP A 86 14.54 2.52 6.26
CA ASP A 86 13.36 2.91 7.04
C ASP A 86 13.37 2.27 8.44
N ALA A 87 13.79 1.00 8.52
CA ALA A 87 13.95 0.30 9.79
C ALA A 87 15.06 0.91 10.66
N ILE A 88 16.17 1.36 10.06
CA ILE A 88 17.23 2.11 10.75
C ILE A 88 16.71 3.47 11.25
N GLU A 89 15.90 4.18 10.48
CA GLU A 89 15.31 5.46 10.88
C GLU A 89 14.31 5.31 12.04
N VAL A 90 13.47 4.27 12.00
CA VAL A 90 12.56 3.95 13.10
C VAL A 90 13.32 3.52 14.36
N LYS A 91 14.40 2.73 14.22
CA LYS A 91 15.31 2.41 15.34
C LYS A 91 15.93 3.66 15.96
N ASN A 92 16.43 4.58 15.14
CA ASN A 92 16.99 5.85 15.60
C ASN A 92 15.94 6.73 16.30
N LYS A 93 14.69 6.71 15.83
CA LYS A 93 13.56 7.41 16.46
C LYS A 93 13.17 6.79 17.81
N LEU A 94 13.16 5.46 17.91
CA LEU A 94 12.97 4.72 19.16
C LEU A 94 14.04 5.09 20.20
N THR A 95 15.32 5.10 19.82
CA THR A 95 16.42 5.50 20.71
C THR A 95 16.23 6.92 21.26
N ARG A 96 15.95 7.90 20.38
CA ARG A 96 15.74 9.30 20.78
C ARG A 96 14.56 9.46 21.75
N LEU A 97 13.42 8.83 21.46
CA LEU A 97 12.27 8.84 22.37
C LEU A 97 12.57 8.12 23.69
N GLY A 98 13.40 7.07 23.69
CA GLY A 98 13.90 6.40 24.89
C GLY A 98 14.75 7.32 25.77
N GLU A 99 15.68 8.06 25.16
CA GLU A 99 16.52 9.06 25.85
C GLU A 99 15.69 10.20 26.45
N GLU A 100 14.72 10.74 25.70
CA GLU A 100 13.77 11.74 26.21
C GLU A 100 12.94 11.20 27.39
N THR A 101 12.52 9.93 27.31
CA THR A 101 11.76 9.25 28.36
C THR A 101 12.60 9.04 29.63
N ASP A 102 13.88 8.64 29.51
CA ASP A 102 14.80 8.60 30.65
C ASP A 102 14.97 9.99 31.26
N HIS A 103 15.19 11.02 30.43
CA HIS A 103 15.39 12.39 30.87
C HIS A 103 14.18 12.97 31.64
N ILE A 104 12.96 12.72 31.15
CA ILE A 104 11.73 13.13 31.86
C ILE A 104 11.59 12.37 33.18
N SER A 105 11.83 11.04 33.20
CA SER A 105 11.73 10.27 34.44
C SER A 105 12.76 10.69 35.50
N ARG A 106 13.97 11.12 35.08
CA ARG A 106 15.00 11.68 35.95
C ARG A 106 14.64 13.08 36.48
N LYS A 107 13.95 13.90 35.66
CA LYS A 107 13.37 15.18 36.12
C LYS A 107 12.27 14.96 37.16
N ILE A 108 11.45 13.92 37.01
CA ILE A 108 10.42 13.55 37.99
C ILE A 108 11.05 13.07 39.31
N GLU A 109 12.10 12.27 39.25
CA GLU A 109 12.86 11.78 40.41
C GLU A 109 13.50 12.91 41.24
N THR A 110 14.01 13.94 40.56
CA THR A 110 14.69 15.10 41.20
C THR A 110 13.76 16.28 41.48
N TYR A 111 12.46 16.16 41.17
CA TYR A 111 11.50 17.25 41.32
C TYR A 111 11.23 17.57 42.80
N ASP A 112 11.26 18.86 43.15
CA ASP A 112 10.99 19.43 44.49
C ASP A 112 12.06 19.14 45.59
N VAL A 113 12.93 18.13 45.38
CA VAL A 113 14.03 17.76 46.30
C VAL A 113 14.97 18.94 46.64
N SER A 114 15.03 19.95 45.78
CA SER A 114 15.86 21.15 45.93
C SER A 114 15.16 22.39 46.50
N LYS A 115 13.84 22.36 46.73
CA LYS A 115 13.03 23.55 47.07
C LYS A 115 12.23 23.42 48.36
N THR A 116 11.76 22.23 48.69
CA THR A 116 11.01 21.97 49.93
C THR A 116 11.49 20.67 50.57
N LEU A 117 11.18 20.43 51.85
CA LEU A 117 11.51 19.17 52.51
C LEU A 117 10.52 18.10 52.04
N PRO A 118 10.91 17.11 51.20
CA PRO A 118 9.95 16.27 50.51
C PRO A 118 9.27 15.27 51.45
N SER A 119 7.99 14.99 51.24
CA SER A 119 7.33 13.91 51.96
C SER A 119 7.94 12.55 51.58
N GLN A 120 8.15 11.66 52.55
CA GLN A 120 8.67 10.30 52.29
C GLN A 120 7.81 9.53 51.27
N ARG A 121 6.50 9.79 51.22
CA ARG A 121 5.57 9.22 50.23
C ARG A 121 5.74 9.81 48.83
N GLN A 122 6.11 11.09 48.72
CA GLN A 122 6.37 11.74 47.43
C GLN A 122 7.65 11.17 46.81
N LEU A 123 8.72 11.06 47.60
CA LEU A 123 9.97 10.43 47.18
C LEU A 123 9.75 8.98 46.72
N SER A 124 9.02 8.17 47.49
CA SER A 124 8.78 6.76 47.11
C SER A 124 8.02 6.62 45.79
N ILE A 125 7.06 7.51 45.49
CA ILE A 125 6.35 7.54 44.22
C ILE A 125 7.27 7.98 43.07
N GLN A 126 8.06 9.04 43.28
CA GLN A 126 9.01 9.55 42.28
C GLN A 126 10.07 8.50 41.90
N THR A 127 10.68 7.85 42.89
CA THR A 127 11.63 6.73 42.67
C THR A 127 10.96 5.53 42.02
N LEU A 128 9.68 5.22 42.34
CA LEU A 128 8.96 4.13 41.70
C LEU A 128 8.68 4.42 40.22
N ILE A 129 8.27 5.65 39.88
CA ILE A 129 8.08 6.09 38.48
C ILE A 129 9.40 5.91 37.73
N ARG A 130 10.52 6.45 38.24
CA ARG A 130 11.86 6.27 37.67
C ARG A 130 12.18 4.79 37.43
N ARG A 131 12.04 3.95 38.46
CA ARG A 131 12.36 2.52 38.40
C ARG A 131 11.51 1.79 37.36
N SER A 132 10.21 2.08 37.29
CA SER A 132 9.31 1.48 36.30
C SER A 132 9.69 1.90 34.87
N THR A 133 10.10 3.15 34.66
CA THR A 133 10.58 3.64 33.36
C THR A 133 11.89 2.95 32.95
N ILE A 134 12.86 2.80 33.87
CA ILE A 134 14.12 2.10 33.56
C ILE A 134 13.85 0.64 33.15
N LEU A 135 12.97 -0.06 33.85
CA LEU A 135 12.60 -1.44 33.52
C LEU A 135 11.93 -1.50 32.15
N TYR A 136 10.93 -0.66 31.89
CA TYR A 136 10.28 -0.57 30.58
C TYR A 136 11.27 -0.29 29.43
N LEU A 137 12.19 0.67 29.59
CA LEU A 137 13.18 1.00 28.57
C LEU A 137 14.19 -0.14 28.37
N ARG A 138 14.60 -0.84 29.43
CA ARG A 138 15.45 -2.03 29.33
C ARG A 138 14.73 -3.14 28.54
N ASP A 139 13.51 -3.46 28.93
CA ASP A 139 12.80 -4.63 28.42
C ASP A 139 12.37 -4.44 26.95
N ASN A 140 12.20 -3.19 26.48
CA ASN A 140 11.76 -2.88 25.12
C ASN A 140 12.85 -2.32 24.18
N LEU A 141 13.84 -1.57 24.67
CA LEU A 141 14.87 -0.96 23.81
C LEU A 141 16.21 -1.71 23.81
N LEU A 142 16.55 -2.45 24.87
CA LEU A 142 17.75 -3.30 24.89
C LEU A 142 17.49 -4.72 24.40
N ALA A 143 16.22 -5.11 24.24
CA ALA A 143 15.80 -6.40 23.68
C ALA A 143 15.22 -6.28 22.25
N LEU A 144 15.48 -5.17 21.56
CA LEU A 144 15.08 -4.99 20.15
C LEU A 144 15.71 -6.07 19.27
N ASN A 145 14.91 -6.64 18.36
CA ASN A 145 15.42 -7.52 17.31
C ASN A 145 16.57 -6.83 16.54
N GLU A 146 17.66 -7.56 16.32
CA GLU A 146 18.80 -7.06 15.57
C GLU A 146 18.41 -6.91 14.08
N LEU A 147 18.83 -5.80 13.46
CA LEU A 147 18.68 -5.62 12.02
C LEU A 147 19.84 -6.33 11.33
N PRO A 148 19.60 -7.04 10.21
CA PRO A 148 20.68 -7.61 9.43
C PRO A 148 21.57 -6.51 8.87
N ASP A 149 22.89 -6.73 8.90
CA ASP A 149 23.85 -5.85 8.22
C ASP A 149 23.58 -5.85 6.70
N VAL A 150 24.02 -4.80 5.98
CA VAL A 150 23.70 -4.59 4.56
C VAL A 150 24.06 -5.82 3.71
N GLU A 151 25.26 -6.37 3.90
CA GLU A 151 25.74 -7.57 3.20
C GLU A 151 24.98 -8.85 3.61
N HIS A 152 24.48 -8.91 4.85
CA HIS A 152 23.67 -10.04 5.31
C HIS A 152 22.25 -9.98 4.76
N TYR A 153 21.66 -8.77 4.74
CA TYR A 153 20.35 -8.49 4.15
C TYR A 153 20.34 -8.80 2.65
N GLU A 154 21.38 -8.42 1.90
CA GLU A 154 21.50 -8.79 0.49
C GLU A 154 21.54 -10.31 0.27
N ARG A 155 22.28 -11.05 1.10
CA ARG A 155 22.32 -12.53 1.05
C ARG A 155 20.97 -13.17 1.39
N LEU A 156 20.27 -12.65 2.40
CA LEU A 156 18.91 -13.11 2.76
C LEU A 156 17.93 -12.84 1.61
N LYS A 157 17.96 -11.65 1.04
CA LYS A 157 17.14 -11.25 -0.11
C LYS A 157 17.40 -12.09 -1.37
N GLN A 158 18.66 -12.41 -1.67
CA GLN A 158 19.03 -13.31 -2.77
C GLN A 158 18.50 -14.73 -2.54
N SER A 159 18.76 -15.31 -1.36
CA SER A 159 18.28 -16.65 -0.97
C SER A 159 16.75 -16.76 -1.05
N HIS A 160 16.04 -15.75 -0.54
CA HIS A 160 14.59 -15.70 -0.58
C HIS A 160 14.05 -15.58 -2.03
N ALA A 161 14.67 -14.72 -2.85
CA ALA A 161 14.32 -14.60 -4.27
C ALA A 161 14.55 -15.90 -5.05
N GLU A 162 15.66 -16.61 -4.82
CA GLU A 162 15.92 -17.92 -5.43
C GLU A 162 14.88 -18.97 -5.04
N LEU A 163 14.46 -18.99 -3.77
CA LEU A 163 13.46 -19.93 -3.27
C LEU A 163 12.07 -19.66 -3.89
N ILE A 164 11.70 -18.38 -4.02
CA ILE A 164 10.49 -17.94 -4.74
C ILE A 164 10.57 -18.33 -6.23
N GLN A 165 11.67 -18.04 -6.91
CA GLN A 165 11.86 -18.39 -8.32
C GLN A 165 11.75 -19.90 -8.55
N ARG A 166 12.35 -20.71 -7.68
CA ARG A 166 12.27 -22.18 -7.74
C ARG A 166 10.84 -22.69 -7.54
N ARG A 167 10.07 -22.09 -6.63
CA ARG A 167 8.64 -22.40 -6.44
C ARG A 167 7.83 -22.05 -7.71
N ILE A 168 7.97 -20.83 -8.22
CA ILE A 168 7.26 -20.37 -9.42
C ILE A 168 7.61 -21.24 -10.65
N GLN A 169 8.89 -21.63 -10.80
CA GLN A 169 9.33 -22.50 -11.88
C GLN A 169 8.71 -23.90 -11.78
N TRP A 170 8.64 -24.47 -10.57
CA TRP A 170 7.99 -25.76 -10.31
C TRP A 170 6.48 -25.70 -10.61
N GLU A 171 5.77 -24.69 -10.11
CA GLU A 171 4.34 -24.47 -10.36
C GLU A 171 4.05 -24.34 -11.87
N LYS A 172 4.89 -23.59 -12.60
CA LYS A 172 4.81 -23.49 -14.08
C LYS A 172 5.05 -24.81 -14.78
N GLN A 173 6.02 -25.62 -14.35
CA GLN A 173 6.30 -26.94 -14.93
C GLN A 173 5.14 -27.92 -14.70
N MET A 174 4.53 -27.92 -13.50
CA MET A 174 3.37 -28.75 -13.20
C MET A 174 2.15 -28.35 -14.04
N ALA A 175 1.87 -27.06 -14.18
CA ALA A 175 0.77 -26.56 -15.01
C ALA A 175 0.95 -26.89 -16.51
N LEU A 176 2.18 -26.84 -17.03
CA LEU A 176 2.49 -27.26 -18.40
C LEU A 176 2.25 -28.77 -18.61
N PHE A 177 2.70 -29.60 -17.66
CA PHE A 177 2.50 -31.05 -17.71
C PHE A 177 1.01 -31.43 -17.63
N GLU A 178 0.23 -30.74 -16.80
CA GLU A 178 -1.22 -30.93 -16.71
C GLU A 178 -1.92 -30.52 -18.02
N GLN A 179 -1.54 -29.40 -18.62
CA GLN A 179 -2.07 -28.99 -19.93
C GLN A 179 -1.70 -30.00 -21.04
N GLU A 180 -0.49 -30.56 -21.02
CA GLU A 180 -0.07 -31.58 -21.99
C GLU A 180 -0.87 -32.89 -21.82
N GLN A 181 -1.08 -33.35 -20.59
CA GLN A 181 -1.95 -34.49 -20.27
C GLN A 181 -3.38 -34.28 -20.77
N PHE A 182 -3.94 -33.08 -20.58
CA PHE A 182 -5.26 -32.71 -21.10
C PHE A 182 -5.30 -32.76 -22.64
N LYS A 183 -4.32 -32.16 -23.31
CA LYS A 183 -4.17 -32.20 -24.78
C LYS A 183 -4.00 -33.63 -25.31
N GLN A 184 -3.22 -34.49 -24.66
CA GLN A 184 -3.05 -35.88 -25.06
C GLN A 184 -4.34 -36.69 -24.95
N LYS A 185 -5.14 -36.49 -23.88
CA LYS A 185 -6.47 -37.13 -23.75
C LYS A 185 -7.39 -36.73 -24.90
N HIS A 186 -7.54 -35.43 -25.16
CA HIS A 186 -8.36 -34.93 -26.27
C HIS A 186 -7.84 -35.35 -27.66
N GLN A 187 -6.52 -35.49 -27.85
CA GLN A 187 -5.97 -36.01 -29.11
C GLN A 187 -6.23 -37.52 -29.27
N VAL A 188 -6.17 -38.32 -28.21
CA VAL A 188 -6.51 -39.75 -28.28
C VAL A 188 -7.99 -39.96 -28.57
N GLU A 189 -8.88 -39.14 -28.01
CA GLU A 189 -10.31 -39.15 -28.36
C GLU A 189 -10.55 -38.79 -29.84
N ASN A 190 -9.82 -37.81 -30.39
CA ASN A 190 -9.89 -37.47 -31.81
C ASN A 190 -9.26 -38.53 -32.75
N VAL A 191 -8.22 -39.25 -32.33
CA VAL A 191 -7.55 -40.29 -33.13
C VAL A 191 -8.29 -41.63 -33.05
N VAL A 192 -9.07 -41.89 -32.00
CA VAL A 192 -10.10 -42.95 -31.98
C VAL A 192 -11.40 -42.45 -32.65
N GLY A 193 -11.25 -41.63 -33.70
CA GLY A 193 -12.17 -41.52 -34.83
C GLY A 193 -12.32 -42.84 -35.61
N LYS A 194 -12.50 -43.97 -34.92
CA LYS A 194 -13.14 -45.14 -35.50
C LYS A 194 -14.53 -44.71 -35.91
N LYS A 195 -14.73 -44.54 -37.21
CA LYS A 195 -16.04 -44.67 -37.87
C LYS A 195 -16.54 -46.11 -37.71
N THR A 196 -16.84 -46.50 -36.48
CA THR A 196 -17.73 -47.62 -36.21
C THR A 196 -19.09 -47.11 -36.66
N ILE A 197 -19.54 -47.55 -37.83
CA ILE A 197 -20.94 -47.41 -38.21
C ILE A 197 -21.70 -48.36 -37.28
N ILE A 198 -22.01 -47.88 -36.08
CA ILE A 198 -22.88 -48.57 -35.15
C ILE A 198 -24.28 -48.42 -35.72
N PHE A 199 -24.73 -49.45 -36.44
CA PHE A 199 -26.15 -49.72 -36.60
C PHE A 199 -26.69 -50.20 -35.24
N GLY A 200 -26.97 -49.24 -34.38
CA GLY A 200 -27.57 -49.37 -33.06
C GLY A 200 -28.36 -48.09 -32.81
N ASP A 201 -29.63 -48.24 -32.42
CA ASP A 201 -30.69 -47.23 -32.55
C ASP A 201 -30.61 -46.07 -31.53
N ASP A 202 -29.51 -46.02 -30.76
CA ASP A 202 -29.43 -45.32 -29.47
C ASP A 202 -28.46 -44.11 -29.50
N GLY A 203 -27.69 -43.92 -30.58
CA GLY A 203 -26.65 -42.89 -30.66
C GLY A 203 -27.18 -41.48 -30.92
N PHE A 204 -26.67 -40.47 -30.19
CA PHE A 204 -26.95 -39.06 -30.49
C PHE A 204 -26.14 -38.59 -31.69
N CYS A 205 -26.82 -38.33 -32.81
CA CYS A 205 -26.27 -37.56 -33.92
C CYS A 205 -27.02 -36.23 -34.00
N PRO A 206 -26.48 -35.13 -33.47
CA PRO A 206 -27.12 -33.82 -33.59
C PRO A 206 -27.26 -33.44 -35.06
N GLN A 207 -28.42 -32.95 -35.46
CA GLN A 207 -28.75 -32.73 -36.85
C GLN A 207 -28.06 -31.48 -37.37
N THR A 208 -27.02 -31.68 -38.19
CA THR A 208 -26.53 -30.64 -39.10
C THR A 208 -27.55 -30.45 -40.22
N MET A 209 -28.16 -29.26 -40.31
CA MET A 209 -29.06 -28.88 -41.40
C MET A 209 -28.28 -28.77 -42.72
N THR A 210 -28.01 -29.92 -43.35
CA THR A 210 -27.56 -29.97 -44.75
C THR A 210 -28.76 -29.77 -45.66
N ILE A 211 -28.67 -28.77 -46.53
CA ILE A 211 -29.75 -28.38 -47.44
C ILE A 211 -29.98 -29.50 -48.45
N ASN A 212 -31.02 -30.32 -48.25
CA ASN A 212 -31.88 -30.92 -49.28
C ASN A 212 -32.95 -31.84 -48.65
N GLY A 213 -34.23 -31.44 -48.66
CA GLY A 213 -35.34 -32.37 -48.36
C GLY A 213 -36.49 -31.82 -47.49
N ASN A 214 -37.23 -30.82 -47.97
CA ASN A 214 -38.60 -30.47 -47.58
C ASN A 214 -39.04 -30.67 -46.11
N GLY A 215 -38.87 -29.64 -45.27
CA GLY A 215 -39.55 -29.52 -43.96
C GLY A 215 -39.29 -28.18 -43.25
N LEU A 216 -40.34 -27.37 -43.06
CA LEU A 216 -40.31 -26.12 -42.29
C LEU A 216 -40.04 -26.40 -40.79
N ASN A 217 -39.40 -25.55 -39.97
CA ASN A 217 -38.68 -24.27 -40.16
C ASN A 217 -37.91 -23.92 -38.86
N ASN A 218 -36.96 -22.97 -38.96
CA ASN A 218 -36.36 -22.15 -37.89
C ASN A 218 -35.19 -22.71 -37.06
N ILE A 219 -33.98 -22.66 -37.64
CA ILE A 219 -32.87 -21.94 -37.00
C ILE A 219 -32.43 -20.85 -38.00
N ASN A 220 -32.04 -19.67 -37.52
CA ASN A 220 -31.71 -18.54 -38.38
C ASN A 220 -30.59 -18.89 -39.38
N ILE A 221 -30.73 -18.33 -40.58
CA ILE A 221 -29.69 -18.32 -41.61
C ILE A 221 -28.43 -17.73 -40.98
N ILE A 222 -27.38 -18.55 -40.88
CA ILE A 222 -26.05 -18.11 -40.47
C ILE A 222 -25.59 -17.10 -41.53
N ASP A 223 -25.36 -15.86 -41.12
CA ASP A 223 -24.79 -14.85 -42.02
C ASP A 223 -23.33 -15.21 -42.30
N ASN A 224 -22.91 -15.24 -43.56
CA ASN A 224 -21.56 -15.66 -43.95
C ASN A 224 -20.48 -14.59 -43.62
N ASN A 225 -20.83 -13.62 -42.75
CA ASN A 225 -20.01 -12.50 -42.33
C ASN A 225 -19.68 -12.53 -40.82
N GLU A 226 -20.17 -13.54 -40.07
CA GLU A 226 -19.83 -13.72 -38.64
C GLU A 226 -18.47 -14.42 -38.45
N ASP A 227 -17.85 -14.18 -37.29
CA ASP A 227 -16.59 -14.83 -36.88
C ASP A 227 -16.78 -16.36 -36.80
N PRO A 228 -15.88 -17.19 -37.38
CA PRO A 228 -16.00 -18.64 -37.36
C PRO A 228 -16.11 -19.25 -35.95
N ILE A 229 -15.56 -18.61 -34.92
CA ILE A 229 -15.71 -19.07 -33.52
C ILE A 229 -17.13 -18.77 -33.02
N VAL A 230 -17.69 -17.61 -33.34
CA VAL A 230 -19.08 -17.24 -32.99
C VAL A 230 -20.09 -18.14 -33.70
N GLN A 231 -19.85 -18.45 -34.98
CA GLN A 231 -20.61 -19.44 -35.73
C GLN A 231 -20.59 -20.81 -35.03
N GLN A 232 -19.41 -21.28 -34.60
CA GLN A 232 -19.28 -22.56 -33.91
C GLN A 232 -19.99 -22.56 -32.55
N MET A 233 -19.92 -21.47 -31.78
CA MET A 233 -20.67 -21.32 -30.53
C MET A 233 -22.19 -21.43 -30.76
N ALA A 234 -22.74 -20.77 -31.79
CA ALA A 234 -24.15 -20.86 -32.13
C ALA A 234 -24.58 -22.29 -32.55
N ILE A 235 -23.71 -23.01 -33.27
CA ILE A 235 -23.94 -24.42 -33.64
C ILE A 235 -23.99 -25.30 -32.37
N ILE A 236 -23.01 -25.16 -31.46
CA ILE A 236 -22.98 -25.95 -30.21
C ILE A 236 -24.20 -25.64 -29.32
N GLN A 237 -24.62 -24.38 -29.21
CA GLN A 237 -25.85 -24.01 -28.50
C GLN A 237 -27.09 -24.74 -29.06
N SER A 238 -27.21 -24.88 -30.38
CA SER A 238 -28.30 -25.64 -31.00
C SER A 238 -28.26 -27.14 -30.65
N TYR A 239 -27.07 -27.70 -30.45
CA TYR A 239 -26.90 -29.11 -30.08
C TYR A 239 -27.14 -29.37 -28.59
N ILE A 240 -26.82 -28.42 -27.72
CA ILE A 240 -27.21 -28.46 -26.30
C ILE A 240 -28.74 -28.52 -26.17
N GLU A 241 -29.45 -27.69 -26.95
CA GLU A 241 -30.91 -27.68 -26.93
C GLU A 241 -31.52 -28.97 -27.53
N GLN A 242 -30.93 -29.55 -28.59
CA GLN A 242 -31.31 -30.89 -29.08
C GLN A 242 -31.06 -31.98 -28.02
N ALA A 243 -29.88 -32.02 -27.39
CA ALA A 243 -29.54 -32.99 -26.35
C ALA A 243 -30.49 -32.88 -25.14
N LYS A 244 -30.92 -31.66 -24.82
CA LYS A 244 -31.88 -31.37 -23.74
C LYS A 244 -33.30 -31.84 -24.05
N GLN A 245 -33.76 -31.64 -25.29
CA GLN A 245 -35.06 -32.15 -25.76
C GLN A 245 -35.09 -33.69 -25.77
N ASP A 246 -33.97 -34.33 -26.10
CA ASP A 246 -33.81 -35.78 -26.08
C ASP A 246 -33.43 -36.37 -24.70
N HIS A 247 -33.37 -35.54 -23.64
CA HIS A 247 -32.98 -35.92 -22.27
C HIS A 247 -31.61 -36.62 -22.16
N ARG A 248 -30.69 -36.25 -23.06
CA ARG A 248 -29.31 -36.73 -23.16
C ARG A 248 -28.35 -35.85 -22.37
N TYR A 249 -28.38 -36.05 -21.05
CA TYR A 249 -27.67 -35.20 -20.07
C TYR A 249 -26.14 -35.34 -20.11
N GLU A 250 -25.58 -36.47 -20.57
CA GLU A 250 -24.13 -36.62 -20.68
C GLU A 250 -23.58 -35.84 -21.88
N GLU A 251 -24.25 -35.96 -23.03
CA GLU A 251 -23.97 -35.22 -24.25
C GLU A 251 -24.19 -33.71 -24.04
N MET A 252 -25.25 -33.32 -23.33
CA MET A 252 -25.47 -31.94 -22.88
C MET A 252 -24.27 -31.41 -22.09
N ARG A 253 -23.83 -32.13 -21.05
CA ARG A 253 -22.69 -31.73 -20.20
C ARG A 253 -21.39 -31.60 -21.00
N LEU A 254 -21.16 -32.48 -21.98
CA LEU A 254 -19.98 -32.41 -22.86
C LEU A 254 -20.05 -31.20 -23.80
N LEU A 255 -21.21 -30.94 -24.40
CA LEU A 255 -21.44 -29.77 -25.26
C LEU A 255 -21.37 -28.44 -24.49
N GLU A 256 -21.86 -28.40 -23.24
CA GLU A 256 -21.69 -27.26 -22.33
C GLU A 256 -20.21 -26.99 -21.99
N SER A 257 -19.41 -28.05 -21.78
CA SER A 257 -17.96 -27.91 -21.59
C SER A 257 -17.28 -27.34 -22.83
N ASN A 258 -17.63 -27.85 -24.02
CA ASN A 258 -17.07 -27.38 -25.29
C ASN A 258 -17.49 -25.93 -25.61
N LEU A 259 -18.74 -25.55 -25.33
CA LEU A 259 -19.20 -24.17 -25.48
C LEU A 259 -18.39 -23.21 -24.58
N LYS A 260 -18.16 -23.61 -23.33
CA LYS A 260 -17.37 -22.82 -22.37
C LYS A 260 -15.91 -22.65 -22.81
N GLU A 261 -15.31 -23.68 -23.42
CA GLU A 261 -13.96 -23.59 -23.99
C GLU A 261 -13.93 -22.58 -25.15
N LEU A 262 -14.91 -22.62 -26.06
CA LEU A 262 -15.04 -21.67 -27.17
C LEU A 262 -15.30 -20.24 -26.69
N GLU A 263 -16.11 -20.03 -25.64
CA GLU A 263 -16.32 -18.73 -25.00
C GLU A 263 -15.03 -18.13 -24.44
N ILE A 264 -14.19 -18.96 -23.81
CA ILE A 264 -12.88 -18.57 -23.28
C ILE A 264 -11.93 -18.19 -24.42
N GLU A 265 -11.86 -19.01 -25.48
CA GLU A 265 -11.03 -18.73 -26.65
C GLU A 265 -11.45 -17.44 -27.37
N TYR A 266 -12.75 -17.25 -27.58
CA TYR A 266 -13.31 -16.02 -28.16
C TYR A 266 -12.97 -14.78 -27.33
N PHE A 267 -13.10 -14.86 -26.00
CA PHE A 267 -12.72 -13.76 -25.09
C PHE A 267 -11.24 -13.39 -25.22
N PHE A 268 -10.34 -14.38 -25.27
CA PHE A 268 -8.90 -14.13 -25.45
C PHE A 268 -8.57 -13.58 -26.85
N ALA A 269 -9.23 -14.06 -27.90
CA ALA A 269 -9.06 -13.55 -29.26
C ALA A 269 -9.49 -12.08 -29.37
N GLN A 270 -10.66 -11.74 -28.81
CA GLN A 270 -11.18 -10.37 -28.77
C GLN A 270 -10.25 -9.44 -27.97
N GLN A 271 -9.70 -9.89 -26.84
CA GLN A 271 -8.78 -9.09 -26.03
C GLN A 271 -7.46 -8.80 -26.77
N GLN A 272 -6.92 -9.76 -27.52
CA GLN A 272 -5.73 -9.57 -28.35
C GLN A 272 -5.99 -8.58 -29.50
N GLN A 273 -7.13 -8.68 -30.19
CA GLN A 273 -7.51 -7.72 -31.24
C GLN A 273 -7.66 -6.29 -30.69
N GLN A 274 -8.23 -6.13 -29.47
CA GLN A 274 -8.31 -4.82 -28.82
C GLN A 274 -6.91 -4.26 -28.50
N GLN A 275 -5.99 -5.08 -27.97
CA GLN A 275 -4.61 -4.65 -27.70
C GLN A 275 -3.87 -4.22 -28.98
N GLN A 276 -3.96 -5.01 -30.05
CA GLN A 276 -3.36 -4.68 -31.35
C GLN A 276 -3.97 -3.41 -31.97
N SER A 277 -5.28 -3.18 -31.81
CA SER A 277 -5.92 -1.94 -32.24
C SER A 277 -5.43 -0.72 -31.45
N HIS A 278 -5.20 -0.87 -30.15
CA HIS A 278 -4.69 0.18 -29.28
C HIS A 278 -3.23 0.54 -29.59
N GLU A 279 -2.37 -0.46 -29.85
CA GLU A 279 -1.01 -0.23 -30.34
C GLU A 279 -1.01 0.49 -31.70
N SER A 280 -1.87 0.07 -32.64
CA SER A 280 -2.00 0.71 -33.96
C SER A 280 -2.40 2.20 -33.87
N ILE A 281 -3.23 2.56 -32.89
CA ILE A 281 -3.61 3.95 -32.61
C ILE A 281 -2.44 4.74 -31.98
N LEU A 282 -1.58 4.10 -31.18
CA LEU A 282 -0.39 4.76 -30.62
C LEU A 282 0.66 5.07 -31.69
N TYR A 283 0.91 4.16 -32.63
CA TYR A 283 1.85 4.41 -33.75
C TYR A 283 1.36 5.55 -34.67
N THR A 284 0.07 5.56 -35.05
CA THR A 284 -0.48 6.59 -35.95
C THR A 284 -0.56 8.01 -35.33
N ASN A 285 -0.60 8.13 -34.00
CA ASN A 285 -0.53 9.43 -33.32
C ASN A 285 0.91 9.96 -33.18
N ASN A 286 1.92 9.09 -33.24
CA ASN A 286 3.33 9.50 -33.16
C ASN A 286 3.82 10.15 -34.47
N GLU A 287 3.37 9.65 -35.63
CA GLU A 287 3.70 10.25 -36.93
C GLU A 287 3.11 11.65 -37.13
N LYS A 288 1.89 11.91 -36.62
CA LYS A 288 1.27 13.25 -36.65
C LYS A 288 1.95 14.28 -35.76
N SER A 289 2.74 13.84 -34.78
CA SER A 289 3.42 14.73 -33.82
C SER A 289 4.80 15.21 -34.28
N THR A 290 5.32 14.70 -35.40
CA THR A 290 6.70 14.98 -35.87
C THR A 290 6.76 15.95 -37.07
N SER A 291 5.62 16.34 -37.64
CA SER A 291 5.54 17.20 -38.84
C SER A 291 5.25 18.69 -38.55
N GLN A 292 6.06 19.33 -37.70
CA GLN A 292 6.03 20.81 -37.59
C GLN A 292 7.29 21.47 -37.00
N VAL A 293 8.42 21.39 -37.71
CA VAL A 293 9.53 22.35 -37.54
C VAL A 293 10.01 22.81 -38.93
N LEU A 294 9.55 23.98 -39.36
CA LEU A 294 10.17 24.68 -40.50
C LEU A 294 11.39 25.49 -40.02
N PRO A 295 12.45 25.62 -40.85
CA PRO A 295 13.66 26.33 -40.48
C PRO A 295 13.56 27.85 -40.71
N PRO A 296 14.26 28.69 -39.93
CA PRO A 296 14.49 30.09 -40.29
C PRO A 296 15.62 30.20 -41.33
N SER A 297 15.40 31.00 -42.36
CA SER A 297 16.34 31.13 -43.49
C SER A 297 17.46 32.15 -43.23
N THR A 298 18.69 31.73 -43.54
CA THR A 298 19.79 32.53 -44.10
C THR A 298 20.20 33.86 -43.44
N SER A 299 21.43 33.90 -42.92
CA SER A 299 22.30 35.07 -43.10
C SER A 299 23.70 34.62 -43.51
N SER A 300 24.22 35.26 -44.54
CA SER A 300 25.47 34.96 -45.26
C SER A 300 26.76 35.06 -44.44
N MET A 301 27.76 34.19 -44.68
CA MET A 301 28.94 34.53 -45.52
C MET A 301 30.04 33.43 -45.56
N LEU A 302 30.90 33.53 -46.58
CA LEU A 302 32.21 32.86 -46.80
C LEU A 302 32.24 31.37 -47.21
N ASN A 303 32.30 31.15 -48.54
CA ASN A 303 33.27 30.21 -49.11
C ASN A 303 34.69 30.80 -48.97
N PRO A 304 35.71 29.95 -48.79
CA PRO A 304 36.84 30.00 -49.72
C PRO A 304 37.50 28.63 -49.99
N PHE A 305 37.56 28.24 -51.28
CA PHE A 305 38.50 27.27 -51.91
C PHE A 305 38.63 25.84 -51.29
N GLY A 306 38.55 24.77 -52.08
CA GLY A 306 38.33 24.69 -53.52
C GLY A 306 38.20 23.24 -54.01
N ASP A 307 37.76 23.08 -55.25
CA ASP A 307 37.77 21.82 -55.98
C ASP A 307 39.19 21.49 -56.46
N GLU A 308 39.55 20.21 -56.49
CA GLU A 308 40.50 19.63 -57.45
C GLU A 308 40.35 18.09 -57.42
N ASP A 309 39.57 17.56 -58.37
CA ASP A 309 39.67 16.19 -58.86
C ASP A 309 40.71 16.18 -60.01
N ASP A 310 41.66 15.23 -60.02
CA ASP A 310 42.12 14.44 -61.19
C ASP A 310 43.46 13.71 -60.90
N ASP A 311 43.59 12.49 -61.44
CA ASP A 311 44.73 11.54 -61.48
C ASP A 311 45.34 10.97 -60.17
#